data_AF-A0A842WU93-F1
#
_entry.id   AF-A0A842WU93-F1
#
_cell.length_a   1.000
_cell.length_b   1.000
_cell.length_c   1.000
_cell.angle_alpha   90.00
_cell.angle_beta   90.00
_cell.angle_gamma   90.00
#
_symmetry.space_group_name_H-M   'P 1'
#
loop_
_entity.id
_entity.type
_entity.pdbx_description
1 polymer ?
#
loop_
_entity_poly.entity_id
_entity_poly.type
_entity_poly.pdbx_seq_one_letter_code
_entity_poly.pdbx_strand_id
1 'polypeptide(L)'
;MMEKDESDSSTINIPYSGNLGKQVEEVSIDAKKIDLYLRTISAIDLAEVSRLKNLECLDLSFNRLESIDLSGLSTCRKIRDIRLQHNNLSSLNLWPLIYSNNPEFVDISNNEIESIDLTAVFHWKAVATDPGLQVQFDPCLRYLPQVLGKTMIDERTKHRDPLAIVTFNDYESAIRTSGWNHIRNRIKEILQKITPKDWFAFQRGMLEGLGISELACYDGDPFEILRFGFEEDDYDRAKINMYTGTVSLLEKQIERNGPTTFLDIRKMLETEACTLVPKIIERRKEEIEYTVIPQIDDRVILMPLWITANGHSILSALELGLRTNSNVLQIIREQFAKLDQELHVLRDGPIKDSYGLECTLSYRRHIAQIVQHNQPPPRYISSRKL
;
A
#
# COMPACT_ATOMS: atom_id res chain seq x y z
N MET A 1 -60.41 -0.55 12.88
CA MET A 1 -59.22 -0.37 12.03
C MET A 1 -58.08 -0.13 13.01
N MET A 2 -57.33 -1.18 13.31
CA MET A 2 -56.21 -1.11 14.26
C MET A 2 -55.08 -0.33 13.60
N GLU A 3 -54.62 0.71 14.29
CA GLU A 3 -53.35 1.37 14.04
C GLU A 3 -52.24 0.31 14.07
N LYS A 4 -51.46 0.23 12.99
CA LYS A 4 -50.18 -0.47 13.03
C LYS A 4 -49.25 0.43 13.85
N ASP A 5 -49.04 0.05 15.11
CA ASP A 5 -47.85 0.45 15.85
C ASP A 5 -46.63 -0.07 15.08
N GLU A 6 -46.07 0.76 14.20
CA GLU A 6 -44.66 0.67 13.83
C GLU A 6 -43.86 1.12 15.04
N SER A 7 -43.75 0.23 16.03
CA SER A 7 -42.73 0.34 17.06
C SER A 7 -41.38 0.27 16.34
N ASP A 8 -40.70 1.41 16.27
CA ASP A 8 -39.31 1.54 15.89
C ASP A 8 -38.50 0.48 16.66
N SER A 9 -38.14 -0.62 15.99
CA SER A 9 -37.54 -1.77 16.66
C SER A 9 -36.18 -1.37 17.20
N SER A 10 -36.11 -1.11 18.51
CA SER A 10 -34.90 -0.73 19.25
C SER A 10 -33.81 -1.81 19.24
N THR A 11 -34.13 -2.98 18.69
CA THR A 11 -33.27 -4.14 18.55
C THR A 11 -33.28 -4.66 17.10
N ILE A 12 -32.23 -5.37 16.74
CA ILE A 12 -32.11 -6.20 15.55
C ILE A 12 -32.05 -7.67 15.98
N ASN A 13 -32.40 -8.56 15.05
CA ASN A 13 -32.31 -10.00 15.25
C ASN A 13 -31.20 -10.57 14.37
N ILE A 14 -30.27 -11.30 14.97
CA ILE A 14 -29.18 -11.99 14.29
C ILE A 14 -29.45 -13.50 14.39
N PRO A 15 -30.04 -14.13 13.37
CA PRO A 15 -30.30 -15.55 13.40
C PRO A 15 -29.01 -16.35 13.19
N TYR A 16 -28.85 -17.42 13.95
CA TYR A 16 -27.72 -18.34 13.85
C TYR A 16 -28.12 -19.79 14.12
N SER A 17 -27.32 -20.74 13.67
CA SER A 17 -27.49 -22.16 13.93
C SER A 17 -26.24 -22.75 14.59
N GLY A 18 -26.45 -23.72 15.48
CA GLY A 18 -25.38 -24.48 16.12
C GLY A 18 -25.89 -25.84 16.59
N ASN A 19 -25.19 -26.45 17.55
CA ASN A 19 -25.56 -27.76 18.11
C ASN A 19 -26.94 -27.78 18.81
N LEU A 20 -27.42 -26.63 19.30
CA LEU A 20 -28.75 -26.48 19.93
C LEU A 20 -29.87 -26.16 18.92
N GLY A 21 -29.59 -26.20 17.62
CA GLY A 21 -30.54 -25.83 16.56
C GLY A 21 -30.51 -24.34 16.21
N LYS A 22 -31.62 -23.83 15.66
CA LYS A 22 -31.76 -22.43 15.26
C LYS A 22 -32.04 -21.54 16.46
N GLN A 23 -31.29 -20.45 16.56
CA GLN A 23 -31.36 -19.46 17.63
C GLN A 23 -31.34 -18.06 17.01
N VAL A 24 -31.68 -17.05 17.82
CA VAL A 24 -31.65 -15.64 17.44
C VAL A 24 -30.99 -14.88 18.56
N GLU A 25 -29.97 -14.08 18.23
CA GLU A 25 -29.45 -13.07 19.15
C GLU A 25 -30.19 -11.77 18.91
N GLU A 26 -30.88 -11.27 19.93
CA GLU A 26 -31.49 -9.95 19.90
C GLU A 26 -30.46 -8.91 20.39
N VAL A 27 -30.16 -7.92 19.55
CA VAL A 27 -29.10 -6.93 19.79
C VAL A 27 -29.67 -5.53 19.67
N SER A 28 -29.43 -4.66 20.65
CA SER A 28 -29.84 -3.25 20.57
C SER A 28 -29.22 -2.53 19.37
N ILE A 29 -29.99 -1.64 18.72
CA ILE A 29 -29.53 -0.82 17.59
C ILE A 29 -28.30 0.05 17.94
N ASP A 30 -28.15 0.41 19.21
CA ASP A 30 -27.04 1.21 19.74
C ASP A 30 -25.85 0.37 20.25
N ALA A 31 -25.91 -0.96 20.07
CA ALA A 31 -24.86 -1.85 20.53
C ALA A 31 -23.50 -1.49 19.93
N LYS A 32 -22.49 -1.45 20.80
CA LYS A 32 -21.08 -1.27 20.42
C LYS A 32 -20.35 -2.59 20.25
N LYS A 33 -20.86 -3.67 20.82
CA LYS A 33 -20.24 -4.99 20.80
C LYS A 33 -21.29 -6.06 20.55
N ILE A 34 -20.98 -6.97 19.65
CA ILE A 34 -21.65 -8.27 19.53
C ILE A 34 -20.65 -9.31 20.02
N ASP A 35 -21.06 -10.11 21.02
CA ASP A 35 -20.24 -11.17 21.61
C ASP A 35 -20.95 -12.52 21.51
N LEU A 36 -20.51 -13.30 20.53
CA LEU A 36 -21.00 -14.64 20.22
C LEU A 36 -19.87 -15.67 20.38
N TYR A 37 -18.92 -15.39 21.27
CA TYR A 37 -17.80 -16.27 21.62
C TYR A 37 -18.26 -17.63 22.13
N LEU A 38 -17.63 -18.71 21.63
CA LEU A 38 -17.79 -20.07 22.15
C LEU A 38 -19.25 -20.54 22.20
N ARG A 39 -20.01 -20.27 21.13
CA ARG A 39 -21.42 -20.67 21.02
C ARG A 39 -21.65 -21.86 20.09
N THR A 40 -20.57 -22.48 19.59
CA THR A 40 -20.60 -23.61 18.63
C THR A 40 -21.42 -23.30 17.37
N ILE A 41 -21.41 -22.04 16.94
CA ILE A 41 -22.17 -21.56 15.78
C ILE A 41 -21.57 -22.16 14.50
N SER A 42 -22.41 -22.77 13.68
CA SER A 42 -22.06 -23.32 12.37
C SER A 42 -22.47 -22.42 11.20
N ALA A 43 -23.52 -21.61 11.38
CA ALA A 43 -23.92 -20.60 10.40
C ALA A 43 -24.57 -19.40 11.10
N ILE A 44 -24.37 -18.20 10.54
CA ILE A 44 -24.88 -16.94 11.07
C ILE A 44 -25.26 -16.00 9.91
N ASP A 45 -26.36 -15.27 10.06
CA ASP A 45 -26.76 -14.22 9.12
C ASP A 45 -26.51 -12.84 9.76
N LEU A 46 -25.61 -12.07 9.14
CA LEU A 46 -25.22 -10.73 9.61
C LEU A 46 -25.89 -9.59 8.81
N ALA A 47 -26.89 -9.85 7.97
CA ALA A 47 -27.49 -8.82 7.12
C ALA A 47 -28.02 -7.60 7.91
N GLU A 48 -28.73 -7.87 9.02
CA GLU A 48 -29.29 -6.82 9.89
C GLU A 48 -28.22 -6.03 10.66
N VAL A 49 -26.98 -6.53 10.75
CA VAL A 49 -25.87 -5.83 11.43
C VAL A 49 -25.55 -4.50 10.75
N SER A 50 -25.90 -4.35 9.47
CA SER A 50 -25.82 -3.07 8.75
C SER A 50 -26.59 -1.93 9.41
N ARG A 51 -27.54 -2.22 10.30
CA ARG A 51 -28.27 -1.19 11.05
C ARG A 51 -27.48 -0.68 12.28
N LEU A 52 -26.47 -1.40 12.76
CA LEU A 52 -25.67 -1.05 13.93
C LEU A 52 -24.55 -0.04 13.61
N LYS A 53 -24.90 1.25 13.52
CA LYS A 53 -23.94 2.32 13.17
C LYS A 53 -22.90 2.60 14.26
N ASN A 54 -23.17 2.14 15.49
CA ASN A 54 -22.30 2.27 16.65
C ASN A 54 -21.42 1.05 16.93
N LEU A 55 -21.52 -0.01 16.12
CA LEU A 55 -20.76 -1.23 16.32
C LEU A 55 -19.25 -0.97 16.21
N GLU A 56 -18.51 -1.36 17.24
CA GLU A 56 -17.05 -1.24 17.36
C GLU A 56 -16.38 -2.63 17.37
N CYS A 57 -17.03 -3.64 17.96
CA CYS A 57 -16.46 -4.98 18.14
C CYS A 57 -17.43 -6.09 17.71
N LEU A 58 -16.92 -7.07 16.96
CA LEU A 58 -17.62 -8.32 16.63
C LEU A 58 -16.74 -9.51 17.04
N ASP A 59 -17.20 -10.28 18.03
CA ASP A 59 -16.54 -11.51 18.46
C ASP A 59 -17.36 -12.73 18.07
N LEU A 60 -16.83 -13.51 17.12
CA LEU A 60 -17.36 -14.78 16.64
C LEU A 60 -16.32 -15.91 16.80
N SER A 61 -15.32 -15.69 17.66
CA SER A 61 -14.25 -16.64 17.84
C SER A 61 -14.69 -17.89 18.62
N PHE A 62 -13.95 -18.99 18.42
CA PHE A 62 -14.23 -20.30 19.03
C PHE A 62 -15.61 -20.86 18.65
N ASN A 63 -15.97 -20.72 17.39
CA ASN A 63 -17.18 -21.32 16.81
C ASN A 63 -16.81 -22.42 15.81
N ARG A 64 -17.72 -22.78 14.91
CA ARG A 64 -17.56 -23.84 13.90
C ARG A 64 -17.99 -23.33 12.52
N LEU A 65 -17.78 -22.04 12.27
CA LEU A 65 -18.18 -21.41 11.03
C LEU A 65 -17.31 -21.93 9.87
N GLU A 66 -17.95 -22.51 8.86
CA GLU A 66 -17.28 -22.91 7.60
C GLU A 66 -17.24 -21.75 6.59
N SER A 67 -18.19 -20.81 6.72
CA SER A 67 -18.28 -19.60 5.92
C SER A 67 -18.94 -18.48 6.72
N ILE A 68 -18.70 -17.23 6.31
CA ILE A 68 -19.32 -16.05 6.90
C ILE A 68 -19.41 -14.94 5.84
N ASP A 69 -20.56 -14.29 5.74
CA ASP A 69 -20.73 -13.09 4.93
C ASP A 69 -20.61 -11.84 5.81
N LEU A 70 -19.58 -11.03 5.55
CA LEU A 70 -19.32 -9.77 6.26
C LEU A 70 -20.01 -8.57 5.61
N SER A 71 -20.81 -8.75 4.55
CA SER A 71 -21.44 -7.65 3.79
C SER A 71 -22.23 -6.68 4.67
N GLY A 72 -22.90 -7.19 5.72
CA GLY A 72 -23.60 -6.38 6.72
C GLY A 72 -22.71 -5.35 7.43
N LEU A 73 -21.41 -5.61 7.55
CA LEU A 73 -20.44 -4.73 8.22
C LEU A 73 -20.03 -3.51 7.37
N SER A 74 -20.36 -3.49 6.06
CA SER A 74 -19.95 -2.43 5.13
C SER A 74 -20.38 -1.02 5.53
N THR A 75 -21.44 -0.91 6.33
CA THR A 75 -21.96 0.37 6.81
C THR A 75 -21.55 0.72 8.25
N CYS A 76 -20.87 -0.20 8.94
CA CYS A 76 -20.44 -0.08 10.33
C CYS A 76 -19.07 0.62 10.42
N ARG A 77 -19.04 1.94 10.14
CA ARG A 77 -17.80 2.74 10.03
C ARG A 77 -16.93 2.81 11.29
N LYS A 78 -17.48 2.44 12.46
CA LYS A 78 -16.80 2.48 13.77
C LYS A 78 -16.15 1.15 14.17
N ILE A 79 -16.32 0.10 13.37
CA ILE A 79 -15.68 -1.19 13.61
C ILE A 79 -14.18 -1.02 13.77
N ARG A 80 -13.64 -1.70 14.78
CA ARG A 80 -12.23 -1.69 15.09
C ARG A 80 -11.65 -3.02 15.56
N ASP A 81 -12.47 -3.95 16.02
CA ASP A 81 -12.04 -5.26 16.52
C ASP A 81 -12.94 -6.35 15.92
N ILE A 82 -12.36 -7.25 15.13
CA ILE A 82 -13.04 -8.41 14.57
C ILE A 82 -12.28 -9.67 14.95
N ARG A 83 -12.98 -10.61 15.56
CA ARG A 83 -12.43 -11.88 16.02
C ARG A 83 -13.16 -13.04 15.39
N LEU A 84 -12.46 -13.74 14.51
CA LEU A 84 -12.93 -14.92 13.77
C LEU A 84 -12.05 -16.14 14.04
N GLN A 85 -11.10 -16.04 14.98
CA GLN A 85 -10.16 -17.12 15.25
C GLN A 85 -10.84 -18.37 15.83
N HIS A 86 -10.25 -19.54 15.59
CA HIS A 86 -10.81 -20.83 16.00
C HIS A 86 -12.20 -21.06 15.39
N ASN A 87 -12.26 -21.08 14.06
CA ASN A 87 -13.40 -21.49 13.25
C ASN A 87 -12.90 -22.47 12.16
N ASN A 88 -13.74 -22.81 11.18
CA ASN A 88 -13.43 -23.72 10.07
C ASN A 88 -13.50 -22.98 8.73
N LEU A 89 -13.20 -21.68 8.71
CA LEU A 89 -13.33 -20.86 7.50
C LEU A 89 -12.30 -21.32 6.47
N SER A 90 -12.74 -21.75 5.29
CA SER A 90 -11.86 -22.09 4.15
C SER A 90 -11.59 -20.89 3.24
N SER A 91 -12.46 -19.89 3.28
CA SER A 91 -12.33 -18.63 2.54
C SER A 91 -13.00 -17.49 3.31
N LEU A 92 -12.55 -16.26 3.08
CA LEU A 92 -13.09 -15.08 3.74
C LEU A 92 -12.95 -13.83 2.85
N ASN A 93 -14.06 -13.13 2.62
CA ASN A 93 -14.05 -11.85 1.94
C ASN A 93 -13.97 -10.69 2.95
N LEU A 94 -12.82 -10.00 2.99
CA LEU A 94 -12.58 -8.88 3.89
C LEU A 94 -13.02 -7.52 3.30
N TRP A 95 -13.47 -7.43 2.04
CA TRP A 95 -13.84 -6.15 1.41
C TRP A 95 -14.84 -5.28 2.16
N PRO A 96 -15.87 -5.82 2.85
CA PRO A 96 -16.75 -5.01 3.67
C PRO A 96 -16.02 -4.18 4.75
N LEU A 97 -14.82 -4.58 5.15
CA LEU A 97 -14.03 -3.93 6.20
C LEU A 97 -13.23 -2.71 5.73
N ILE A 98 -13.13 -2.46 4.41
CA ILE A 98 -12.43 -1.28 3.86
C ILE A 98 -13.03 0.03 4.40
N TYR A 99 -14.29 -0.01 4.82
CA TYR A 99 -15.05 1.16 5.25
C TYR A 99 -14.80 1.59 6.71
N SER A 100 -13.99 0.85 7.46
CA SER A 100 -13.65 1.13 8.86
C SER A 100 -12.80 2.41 8.97
N ASN A 101 -13.12 3.31 9.90
CA ASN A 101 -12.43 4.60 10.01
C ASN A 101 -11.20 4.57 10.93
N ASN A 102 -11.28 3.84 12.05
CA ASN A 102 -10.18 3.71 13.01
C ASN A 102 -9.98 2.25 13.43
N PRO A 103 -9.71 1.36 12.46
CA PRO A 103 -9.55 -0.05 12.77
C PRO A 103 -8.33 -0.34 13.62
N GLU A 104 -8.41 -1.35 14.48
CA GLU A 104 -7.32 -1.77 15.35
C GLU A 104 -6.86 -3.18 15.03
N PHE A 105 -7.76 -4.16 15.06
CA PHE A 105 -7.36 -5.55 15.07
C PHE A 105 -8.35 -6.48 14.35
N VAL A 106 -7.85 -7.31 13.44
CA VAL A 106 -8.59 -8.48 12.91
C VAL A 106 -7.83 -9.74 13.28
N ASP A 107 -8.53 -10.76 13.78
CA ASP A 107 -7.96 -12.09 14.00
C ASP A 107 -8.69 -13.14 13.15
N ILE A 108 -7.95 -13.76 12.25
CA ILE A 108 -8.42 -14.86 11.38
C ILE A 108 -7.62 -16.15 11.60
N SER A 109 -6.75 -16.18 12.62
CA SER A 109 -5.92 -17.35 12.92
C SER A 109 -6.75 -18.58 13.32
N ASN A 110 -6.16 -19.77 13.23
CA ASN A 110 -6.80 -21.04 13.53
C ASN A 110 -8.11 -21.22 12.73
N ASN A 111 -7.99 -21.09 11.41
CA ASN A 111 -9.02 -21.42 10.43
C ASN A 111 -8.44 -22.40 9.39
N GLU A 112 -9.18 -22.66 8.30
CA GLU A 112 -8.80 -23.52 7.18
C GLU A 112 -8.45 -22.70 5.92
N ILE A 113 -8.07 -21.43 6.11
CA ILE A 113 -7.77 -20.50 5.01
C ILE A 113 -6.36 -20.81 4.48
N GLU A 114 -6.25 -21.17 3.20
CA GLU A 114 -4.95 -21.39 2.54
C GLU A 114 -4.38 -20.11 1.92
N SER A 115 -5.27 -19.24 1.43
CA SER A 115 -4.91 -17.96 0.83
C SER A 115 -5.94 -16.87 1.11
N ILE A 116 -5.50 -15.63 1.26
CA ILE A 116 -6.42 -14.52 1.55
C ILE A 116 -5.96 -13.18 0.94
N ASP A 117 -6.92 -12.41 0.43
CA ASP A 117 -6.72 -11.03 0.02
C ASP A 117 -6.86 -10.08 1.22
N LEU A 118 -5.72 -9.54 1.69
CA LEU A 118 -5.65 -8.59 2.79
C LEU A 118 -5.78 -7.13 2.35
N THR A 119 -6.03 -6.87 1.05
CA THR A 119 -6.15 -5.51 0.51
C THR A 119 -7.12 -4.65 1.31
N ALA A 120 -8.30 -5.18 1.66
CA ALA A 120 -9.31 -4.38 2.36
C ALA A 120 -8.91 -3.99 3.79
N VAL A 121 -7.95 -4.69 4.39
CA VAL A 121 -7.51 -4.49 5.77
C VAL A 121 -6.12 -3.89 5.88
N PHE A 122 -5.52 -3.40 4.78
CA PHE A 122 -4.17 -2.81 4.75
C PHE A 122 -3.96 -1.60 5.68
N HIS A 123 -5.05 -0.96 6.11
CA HIS A 123 -5.10 0.21 6.98
C HIS A 123 -5.45 -0.13 8.44
N TRP A 124 -5.60 -1.42 8.77
CA TRP A 124 -5.76 -1.91 10.13
C TRP A 124 -4.41 -1.97 10.84
N LYS A 125 -4.37 -1.72 12.16
CA LYS A 125 -3.10 -1.69 12.92
C LYS A 125 -2.45 -3.08 12.97
N ALA A 126 -3.26 -4.12 13.07
CA ALA A 126 -2.80 -5.51 13.15
C ALA A 126 -3.82 -6.48 12.55
N VAL A 127 -3.32 -7.46 11.81
CA VAL A 127 -4.07 -8.60 11.29
C VAL A 127 -3.35 -9.87 11.75
N ALA A 128 -4.00 -10.64 12.62
CA ALA A 128 -3.48 -11.92 13.08
C ALA A 128 -3.90 -13.04 12.14
N THR A 129 -2.90 -13.78 11.65
CA THR A 129 -3.04 -14.89 10.68
C THR A 129 -2.30 -16.13 11.15
N ASP A 130 -2.56 -17.26 10.51
CA ASP A 130 -1.76 -18.47 10.71
C ASP A 130 -0.37 -18.35 10.06
N PRO A 131 0.68 -18.98 10.63
CA PRO A 131 2.00 -19.05 10.01
C PRO A 131 1.94 -19.69 8.62
N GLY A 132 2.70 -19.15 7.68
CA GLY A 132 2.80 -19.66 6.30
C GLY A 132 1.63 -19.34 5.39
N LEU A 133 0.62 -18.61 5.88
CA LEU A 133 -0.52 -18.21 5.07
C LEU A 133 -0.08 -17.45 3.81
N GLN A 134 -0.67 -17.78 2.67
CA GLN A 134 -0.48 -17.02 1.45
C GLN A 134 -1.38 -15.77 1.52
N VAL A 135 -0.75 -14.60 1.53
CA VAL A 135 -1.47 -13.32 1.60
C VAL A 135 -1.29 -12.55 0.30
N GLN A 136 -2.36 -11.94 -0.17
CA GLN A 136 -2.41 -11.14 -1.39
C GLN A 136 -2.75 -9.69 -1.07
N PHE A 137 -2.16 -8.77 -1.83
CA PHE A 137 -2.52 -7.37 -1.84
C PHE A 137 -2.68 -6.86 -3.27
N ASP A 138 -3.45 -5.79 -3.44
CA ASP A 138 -3.44 -5.03 -4.68
C ASP A 138 -2.05 -4.42 -4.94
N PRO A 139 -1.56 -4.43 -6.20
CA PRO A 139 -0.29 -3.83 -6.59
C PRO A 139 -0.09 -2.38 -6.12
N CYS A 140 -1.15 -1.58 -6.03
CA CYS A 140 -1.09 -0.21 -5.52
C CYS A 140 -0.65 -0.11 -4.04
N LEU A 141 -0.63 -1.20 -3.29
CA LEU A 141 -0.16 -1.25 -1.90
C LEU A 141 1.30 -1.70 -1.78
N ARG A 142 1.93 -2.15 -2.87
CA ARG A 142 3.24 -2.83 -2.90
C ARG A 142 4.34 -2.12 -2.13
N TYR A 143 4.37 -0.79 -2.23
CA TYR A 143 5.44 0.03 -1.66
C TYR A 143 5.04 0.74 -0.37
N LEU A 144 3.84 0.45 0.17
CA LEU A 144 3.46 1.02 1.47
C LEU A 144 4.29 0.40 2.59
N PRO A 145 4.71 1.18 3.60
CA PRO A 145 5.61 0.70 4.66
C PRO A 145 5.11 -0.53 5.40
N GLN A 146 3.81 -0.56 5.71
CA GLN A 146 3.23 -1.64 6.48
C GLN A 146 3.09 -2.94 5.70
N VAL A 147 2.99 -2.85 4.36
CA VAL A 147 2.94 -4.00 3.46
C VAL A 147 4.36 -4.47 3.14
N LEU A 148 5.24 -3.53 2.74
CA LEU A 148 6.64 -3.80 2.44
C LEU A 148 7.39 -4.39 3.65
N GLY A 149 7.21 -3.80 4.82
CA GLY A 149 7.81 -4.28 6.07
C GLY A 149 7.02 -5.39 6.77
N LYS A 150 5.89 -5.83 6.20
CA LYS A 150 4.94 -6.79 6.80
C LYS A 150 4.52 -6.45 8.25
N THR A 151 4.61 -5.18 8.66
CA THR A 151 4.43 -4.78 10.06
C THR A 151 2.99 -4.88 10.53
N MET A 152 2.03 -4.87 9.60
CA MET A 152 0.61 -5.01 9.90
C MET A 152 0.18 -6.46 10.14
N ILE A 153 1.02 -7.45 9.79
CA ILE A 153 0.71 -8.85 10.00
C ILE A 153 1.23 -9.19 11.40
N ASP A 154 0.32 -9.20 12.37
CA ASP A 154 0.63 -9.59 13.75
C ASP A 154 0.58 -11.11 13.84
N GLU A 155 1.67 -11.75 13.42
CA GLU A 155 1.92 -13.12 13.80
C GLU A 155 2.08 -13.12 15.33
N ARG A 156 0.99 -13.40 16.08
CA ARG A 156 1.00 -13.59 17.54
C ARG A 156 2.07 -14.59 18.03
N THR A 157 2.74 -15.25 17.10
CA THR A 157 4.02 -15.91 17.26
C THR A 157 5.10 -15.20 16.44
N LYS A 158 5.72 -14.13 16.95
CA LYS A 158 6.95 -13.50 16.41
C LYS A 158 8.16 -14.44 16.25
N HIS A 159 7.97 -15.74 16.48
CA HIS A 159 8.96 -16.80 16.54
C HIS A 159 8.48 -18.13 15.93
N ARG A 160 7.50 -18.12 15.01
CA ARG A 160 7.17 -19.34 14.25
C ARG A 160 7.37 -19.12 12.77
N ASP A 161 8.43 -19.72 12.26
CA ASP A 161 8.51 -20.06 10.86
C ASP A 161 7.40 -21.08 10.52
N PRO A 162 6.79 -21.00 9.32
CA PRO A 162 7.08 -20.04 8.25
C PRO A 162 6.33 -18.70 8.40
N LEU A 163 6.96 -17.60 7.98
CA LEU A 163 6.33 -16.27 7.84
C LEU A 163 5.27 -16.27 6.73
N ALA A 164 4.31 -15.33 6.80
CA ALA A 164 3.33 -15.13 5.72
C ALA A 164 4.01 -14.84 4.35
N ILE A 165 3.52 -15.51 3.30
CA ILE A 165 4.01 -15.35 1.92
C ILE A 165 3.19 -14.25 1.25
N VAL A 166 3.81 -13.09 1.01
CA VAL A 166 3.15 -11.93 0.40
C VAL A 166 3.27 -12.00 -1.11
N THR A 167 2.13 -11.95 -1.79
CA THR A 167 1.98 -11.88 -3.25
C THR A 167 1.09 -10.71 -3.64
N PHE A 168 1.03 -10.38 -4.93
CA PHE A 168 0.24 -9.27 -5.44
C PHE A 168 -0.76 -9.75 -6.48
N ASN A 169 -1.96 -9.15 -6.47
CA ASN A 169 -3.01 -9.47 -7.42
C ASN A 169 -2.57 -9.15 -8.85
N ASP A 170 -2.88 -10.07 -9.77
CA ASP A 170 -2.73 -9.84 -11.20
C ASP A 170 -3.94 -9.08 -11.72
N TYR A 171 -3.79 -7.76 -11.87
CA TYR A 171 -4.85 -6.90 -12.40
C TYR A 171 -5.26 -7.28 -13.82
N GLU A 172 -4.35 -7.74 -14.68
CA GLU A 172 -4.72 -8.14 -16.04
C GLU A 172 -5.70 -9.32 -16.01
N SER A 173 -5.37 -10.36 -15.22
CA SER A 173 -6.27 -11.50 -15.04
C SER A 173 -7.58 -11.11 -14.35
N ALA A 174 -7.53 -10.27 -13.32
CA ALA A 174 -8.73 -9.82 -12.61
C ALA A 174 -9.64 -8.94 -13.48
N ILE A 175 -9.08 -8.11 -14.38
CA ILE A 175 -9.84 -7.33 -15.37
C ILE A 175 -10.53 -8.26 -16.36
N ARG A 176 -9.85 -9.31 -16.85
CA ARG A 176 -10.48 -10.32 -17.72
C ARG A 176 -11.63 -11.05 -17.05
N THR A 177 -11.54 -11.33 -15.75
CA THR A 177 -12.55 -12.10 -15.01
C THR A 177 -13.71 -11.24 -14.49
N SER A 178 -13.42 -10.04 -13.98
CA SER A 178 -14.39 -9.22 -13.23
C SER A 178 -14.62 -7.83 -13.83
N GLY A 179 -13.92 -7.49 -14.92
CA GLY A 179 -14.03 -6.21 -15.61
C GLY A 179 -13.24 -5.08 -14.96
N TRP A 180 -12.97 -4.02 -15.73
CA TRP A 180 -12.26 -2.82 -15.28
C TRP A 180 -12.93 -2.17 -14.08
N ASN A 181 -14.26 -2.08 -14.09
CA ASN A 181 -15.05 -1.46 -13.02
C ASN A 181 -14.78 -2.08 -11.64
N HIS A 182 -14.49 -3.38 -11.57
CA HIS A 182 -14.11 -4.05 -10.34
C HIS A 182 -12.78 -3.49 -9.80
N ILE A 183 -11.74 -3.47 -10.62
CA ILE A 183 -10.41 -2.96 -10.24
C ILE A 183 -10.43 -1.46 -9.96
N ARG A 184 -11.11 -0.68 -10.81
CA ARG A 184 -11.32 0.76 -10.61
C ARG A 184 -11.90 1.06 -9.23
N ASN A 185 -12.97 0.36 -8.85
CA ASN A 185 -13.61 0.58 -7.56
C ASN A 185 -12.69 0.19 -6.39
N ARG A 186 -11.94 -0.91 -6.49
CA ARG A 186 -10.94 -1.28 -5.48
C ARG A 186 -9.89 -0.19 -5.28
N ILE A 187 -9.25 0.26 -6.37
CA ILE A 187 -8.25 1.34 -6.34
C ILE A 187 -8.83 2.61 -5.72
N LYS A 188 -10.07 2.97 -6.07
CA LYS A 188 -10.77 4.15 -5.53
C LYS A 188 -10.99 4.05 -4.02
N GLU A 189 -11.45 2.92 -3.51
CA GLU A 189 -11.67 2.73 -2.07
C GLU A 189 -10.34 2.68 -1.29
N ILE A 190 -9.30 2.07 -1.88
CA ILE A 190 -7.97 2.07 -1.27
C ILE A 190 -7.42 3.49 -1.16
N LEU A 191 -7.49 4.29 -2.24
CA LEU A 191 -6.96 5.65 -2.28
C LEU A 191 -7.57 6.55 -1.21
N GLN A 192 -8.86 6.36 -0.87
CA GLN A 192 -9.51 7.09 0.24
C GLN A 192 -8.86 6.83 1.60
N LYS A 193 -8.09 5.74 1.75
CA LYS A 193 -7.36 5.38 2.97
C LYS A 193 -5.87 5.74 2.90
N ILE A 194 -5.36 6.21 1.76
CA ILE A 194 -3.96 6.61 1.60
C ILE A 194 -3.79 8.07 2.00
N THR A 195 -2.77 8.32 2.82
CA THR A 195 -2.39 9.68 3.20
C THR A 195 -1.42 10.31 2.20
N PRO A 196 -1.37 11.65 2.05
CA PRO A 196 -0.51 12.31 1.05
C PRO A 196 0.98 11.93 1.12
N LYS A 197 1.49 11.63 2.32
CA LYS A 197 2.88 11.19 2.54
C LYS A 197 3.22 9.84 1.89
N ASP A 198 2.23 9.06 1.46
CA ASP A 198 2.43 7.74 0.84
C ASP A 198 1.82 7.66 -0.58
N TRP A 199 1.33 8.78 -1.13
CA TRP A 199 0.82 8.88 -2.52
C TRP A 199 1.80 8.40 -3.59
N PHE A 200 3.10 8.73 -3.48
CA PHE A 200 4.09 8.27 -4.45
C PHE A 200 4.25 6.74 -4.45
N ALA A 201 4.30 6.14 -3.26
CA ALA A 201 4.37 4.69 -3.10
C ALA A 201 3.12 4.01 -3.70
N PHE A 202 1.94 4.58 -3.43
CA PHE A 202 0.67 4.09 -3.96
C PHE A 202 0.61 4.14 -5.48
N GLN A 203 0.86 5.31 -6.08
CA GLN A 203 0.76 5.49 -7.53
C GLN A 203 1.78 4.63 -8.28
N ARG A 204 2.99 4.47 -7.74
CA ARG A 204 4.02 3.65 -8.37
C ARG A 204 3.58 2.19 -8.45
N GLY A 205 3.08 1.65 -7.33
CA GLY A 205 2.53 0.29 -7.31
C GLY A 205 1.31 0.13 -8.23
N MET A 206 0.47 1.16 -8.31
CA MET A 206 -0.72 1.18 -9.18
C MET A 206 -0.33 1.15 -10.66
N LEU A 207 0.57 2.03 -11.10
CA LEU A 207 1.04 2.09 -12.49
C LEU A 207 1.76 0.81 -12.91
N GLU A 208 2.55 0.21 -12.00
CA GLU A 208 3.15 -1.12 -12.22
C GLU A 208 2.08 -2.20 -12.41
N GLY A 209 1.09 -2.26 -11.51
CA GLY A 209 -0.01 -3.24 -11.60
C GLY A 209 -0.87 -3.09 -12.86
N LEU A 210 -1.05 -1.85 -13.34
CA LEU A 210 -1.77 -1.56 -14.58
C LEU A 210 -0.88 -1.68 -15.84
N GLY A 211 0.36 -2.20 -15.71
CA GLY A 211 1.23 -2.48 -16.84
C GLY A 211 1.67 -1.23 -17.62
N ILE A 212 1.87 -0.10 -16.92
CA ILE A 212 2.39 1.17 -17.45
C ILE A 212 3.54 1.69 -16.56
N SER A 213 4.35 0.74 -16.09
CA SER A 213 5.45 0.91 -15.13
C SER A 213 6.52 1.93 -15.54
N GLU A 214 6.71 2.12 -16.84
CA GLU A 214 7.72 3.02 -17.39
C GLU A 214 7.44 4.50 -17.09
N LEU A 215 6.20 4.82 -16.74
CA LEU A 215 5.76 6.15 -16.32
C LEU A 215 5.72 6.32 -14.79
N ALA A 216 6.16 5.32 -14.01
CA ALA A 216 5.96 5.23 -12.56
C ALA A 216 6.89 6.14 -11.73
N CYS A 217 7.12 7.36 -12.21
CA CYS A 217 7.89 8.42 -11.56
C CYS A 217 7.11 9.75 -11.43
N TYR A 218 5.81 9.77 -11.74
CA TYR A 218 5.00 10.96 -11.49
C TYR A 218 4.99 11.28 -9.98
N ASP A 219 5.33 12.51 -9.62
CA ASP A 219 5.45 13.00 -8.25
C ASP A 219 4.37 14.04 -7.96
N GLY A 220 3.12 13.62 -8.14
CA GLY A 220 1.93 14.43 -7.88
C GLY A 220 0.80 13.66 -7.23
N ASP A 221 -0.39 14.24 -7.26
CA ASP A 221 -1.59 13.63 -6.70
C ASP A 221 -2.05 12.44 -7.59
N PRO A 222 -2.19 11.21 -7.05
CA PRO A 222 -2.63 10.05 -7.80
C PRO A 222 -4.00 10.22 -8.47
N PHE A 223 -4.90 11.04 -7.91
CA PHE A 223 -6.19 11.35 -8.53
C PHE A 223 -6.03 12.00 -9.91
N GLU A 224 -4.90 12.69 -10.14
CA GLU A 224 -4.62 13.34 -11.40
C GLU A 224 -4.42 12.37 -12.55
N ILE A 225 -3.86 11.19 -12.25
CA ILE A 225 -3.72 10.08 -13.19
C ILE A 225 -5.07 9.38 -13.34
N LEU A 226 -5.73 9.09 -12.22
CA LEU A 226 -6.95 8.27 -12.21
C LEU A 226 -8.10 8.92 -12.95
N ARG A 227 -8.21 10.26 -12.95
CA ARG A 227 -9.28 10.97 -13.68
C ARG A 227 -9.29 10.67 -15.18
N PHE A 228 -8.15 10.28 -15.78
CA PHE A 228 -8.09 9.96 -17.20
C PHE A 228 -8.68 8.59 -17.54
N GLY A 229 -8.63 7.63 -16.61
CA GLY A 229 -9.10 6.26 -16.87
C GLY A 229 -10.38 5.88 -16.13
N PHE A 230 -10.77 6.63 -15.10
CA PHE A 230 -11.90 6.28 -14.26
C PHE A 230 -13.26 6.59 -14.88
N GLU A 231 -13.31 7.40 -15.94
CA GLU A 231 -14.53 7.69 -16.71
C GLU A 231 -14.84 6.61 -17.75
N GLU A 232 -13.85 5.76 -18.08
CA GLU A 232 -14.00 4.68 -19.06
C GLU A 232 -14.54 3.40 -18.41
N ASP A 233 -15.38 2.67 -19.14
CA ASP A 233 -15.88 1.35 -18.73
C ASP A 233 -15.00 0.18 -19.19
N ASP A 234 -14.13 0.45 -20.17
CA ASP A 234 -13.22 -0.52 -20.80
C ASP A 234 -11.78 -0.26 -20.39
N TYR A 235 -11.04 -1.32 -20.10
CA TYR A 235 -9.66 -1.20 -19.60
C TYR A 235 -8.70 -0.71 -20.68
N ASP A 236 -8.83 -1.13 -21.93
CA ASP A 236 -7.88 -0.73 -22.98
C ASP A 236 -7.97 0.78 -23.22
N ARG A 237 -9.20 1.33 -23.28
CA ARG A 237 -9.42 2.78 -23.32
C ARG A 237 -8.92 3.49 -22.07
N ALA A 238 -9.25 2.97 -20.89
CA ALA A 238 -8.80 3.53 -19.62
C ALA A 238 -7.26 3.61 -19.57
N LYS A 239 -6.59 2.53 -20.00
CA LYS A 239 -5.13 2.42 -20.04
C LYS A 239 -4.53 3.44 -21.01
N ILE A 240 -5.06 3.56 -22.23
CA ILE A 240 -4.61 4.56 -23.22
C ILE A 240 -4.74 5.97 -22.65
N ASN A 241 -5.92 6.34 -22.15
CA ASN A 241 -6.15 7.68 -21.62
C ASN A 241 -5.27 7.98 -20.39
N MET A 242 -5.13 7.02 -19.47
CA MET A 242 -4.21 7.13 -18.34
C MET A 242 -2.77 7.29 -18.81
N TYR A 243 -2.35 6.57 -19.85
CA TYR A 243 -1.01 6.66 -20.40
C TYR A 243 -0.74 8.07 -20.93
N THR A 244 -1.56 8.54 -21.89
CA THR A 244 -1.42 9.85 -22.52
C THR A 244 -1.51 10.98 -21.49
N GLY A 245 -2.45 10.87 -20.56
CA GLY A 245 -2.59 11.83 -19.46
C GLY A 245 -1.37 11.87 -18.55
N THR A 246 -0.80 10.71 -18.19
CA THR A 246 0.41 10.62 -17.36
C THR A 246 1.63 11.16 -18.08
N VAL A 247 1.77 10.93 -19.39
CA VAL A 247 2.83 11.55 -20.22
C VAL A 247 2.76 13.08 -20.14
N SER A 248 1.57 13.68 -20.28
CA SER A 248 1.39 15.13 -20.14
C SER A 248 1.72 15.65 -18.74
N LEU A 249 1.38 14.90 -17.70
CA LEU A 249 1.72 15.24 -16.32
C LEU A 249 3.24 15.18 -16.07
N LEU A 250 3.91 14.15 -16.60
CA LEU A 250 5.37 14.00 -16.52
C LEU A 250 6.11 15.10 -17.28
N GLU A 251 5.59 15.52 -18.44
CA GLU A 251 6.15 16.65 -19.19
C GLU A 251 6.20 17.91 -18.32
N LYS A 252 5.08 18.26 -17.68
CA LYS A 252 4.98 19.41 -16.77
C LYS A 252 5.89 19.26 -15.55
N GLN A 253 6.03 18.05 -15.02
CA GLN A 253 6.95 17.76 -13.92
C GLN A 253 8.41 18.03 -14.34
N ILE A 254 8.83 17.54 -15.50
CA ILE A 254 10.19 17.74 -16.01
C ILE A 254 10.46 19.24 -16.25
N GLU A 255 9.51 19.96 -16.83
CA GLU A 255 9.61 21.42 -17.06
C GLU A 255 9.70 22.24 -15.76
N ARG A 256 9.27 21.67 -14.64
CA ARG A 256 9.37 22.23 -13.29
C ARG A 256 10.53 21.63 -12.50
N ASN A 257 11.53 21.09 -13.17
CA ASN A 257 12.71 20.49 -12.53
C ASN A 257 12.38 19.34 -11.56
N GLY A 258 11.30 18.60 -11.83
CA GLY A 258 10.91 17.43 -11.05
C GLY A 258 11.81 16.20 -11.29
N PRO A 259 11.58 15.10 -10.53
CA PRO A 259 12.42 13.90 -10.56
C PRO A 259 12.17 13.02 -11.79
N THR A 260 13.18 12.20 -12.15
CA THR A 260 13.11 11.23 -13.27
C THR A 260 13.55 9.80 -12.93
N THR A 261 13.74 9.50 -11.64
CA THR A 261 14.40 8.29 -11.14
C THR A 261 13.84 6.96 -11.61
N PHE A 262 12.51 6.84 -11.67
CA PHE A 262 11.85 5.57 -12.01
C PHE A 262 11.33 5.51 -13.44
N LEU A 263 11.68 6.48 -14.30
CA LEU A 263 11.30 6.47 -15.71
C LEU A 263 12.16 5.45 -16.49
N ASP A 264 11.50 4.49 -17.13
CA ASP A 264 12.15 3.47 -17.96
C ASP A 264 12.23 3.94 -19.42
N ILE A 265 13.30 4.67 -19.72
CA ILE A 265 13.56 5.22 -21.05
C ILE A 265 13.49 4.14 -22.14
N ARG A 266 13.93 2.90 -21.86
CA ARG A 266 13.96 1.84 -22.89
C ARG A 266 12.56 1.47 -23.34
N LYS A 267 11.65 1.25 -22.37
CA LYS A 267 10.24 1.00 -22.68
C LYS A 267 9.56 2.22 -23.27
N MET A 268 9.87 3.42 -22.77
CA MET A 268 9.27 4.65 -23.29
C MET A 268 9.57 4.86 -24.79
N LEU A 269 10.76 4.47 -25.27
CA LEU A 269 11.12 4.56 -26.70
C LEU A 269 10.18 3.77 -27.63
N GLU A 270 9.49 2.77 -27.10
CA GLU A 270 8.55 1.90 -27.84
C GLU A 270 7.11 2.43 -27.81
N THR A 271 6.89 3.63 -27.27
CA THR A 271 5.57 4.21 -27.00
C THR A 271 5.51 5.70 -27.35
N GLU A 272 4.36 6.35 -27.20
CA GLU A 272 4.23 7.80 -27.37
C GLU A 272 5.05 8.63 -26.35
N ALA A 273 5.43 8.01 -25.22
CA ALA A 273 6.27 8.64 -24.20
C ALA A 273 7.71 8.88 -24.69
N CYS A 274 8.10 8.33 -25.85
CA CYS A 274 9.41 8.58 -26.48
C CYS A 274 9.70 10.08 -26.70
N THR A 275 8.65 10.90 -26.84
CA THR A 275 8.73 12.36 -26.97
C THR A 275 9.37 13.03 -25.76
N LEU A 276 9.26 12.43 -24.56
CA LEU A 276 9.87 12.95 -23.33
C LEU A 276 11.34 12.58 -23.19
N VAL A 277 11.82 11.54 -23.89
CA VAL A 277 13.17 10.98 -23.68
C VAL A 277 14.29 12.02 -23.80
N PRO A 278 14.31 12.92 -24.81
CA PRO A 278 15.33 13.96 -24.88
C PRO A 278 15.31 14.90 -23.67
N LYS A 279 14.12 15.31 -23.22
CA LYS A 279 13.94 16.16 -22.02
C LYS A 279 14.41 15.43 -20.76
N ILE A 280 14.12 14.13 -20.64
CA ILE A 280 14.54 13.30 -19.50
C ILE A 280 16.06 13.17 -19.44
N ILE A 281 16.73 12.92 -20.57
CA ILE A 281 18.18 12.78 -20.62
C ILE A 281 18.86 14.07 -20.15
N GLU A 282 18.38 15.23 -20.61
CA GLU A 282 18.94 16.51 -20.19
C GLU A 282 18.66 16.78 -18.71
N ARG A 283 17.41 16.53 -18.28
CA ARG A 283 17.02 16.67 -16.88
C ARG A 283 17.89 15.84 -15.95
N ARG A 284 18.25 14.60 -16.31
CA ARG A 284 19.15 13.74 -15.50
C ARG A 284 20.56 14.29 -15.34
N LYS A 285 21.04 15.13 -16.26
CA LYS A 285 22.30 15.85 -16.09
C LYS A 285 22.15 16.94 -15.03
N GLU A 286 21.14 17.77 -15.21
CA GLU A 286 20.80 18.86 -14.29
C GLU A 286 20.51 18.35 -12.87
N GLU A 287 19.86 17.18 -12.71
CA GLU A 287 19.61 16.55 -11.40
C GLU A 287 20.90 16.42 -10.60
N ILE A 288 22.01 16.05 -11.24
CA ILE A 288 23.31 15.86 -10.58
C ILE A 288 24.04 17.18 -10.41
N GLU A 289 24.02 18.05 -11.42
CA GLU A 289 24.66 19.38 -11.37
C GLU A 289 24.15 20.22 -10.19
N TYR A 290 22.85 20.17 -9.91
CA TYR A 290 22.25 20.90 -8.78
C TYR A 290 22.26 20.12 -7.45
N THR A 291 22.70 18.86 -7.46
CA THR A 291 22.73 18.03 -6.24
C THR A 291 23.94 18.38 -5.38
N VAL A 292 23.67 18.70 -4.11
CA VAL A 292 24.69 18.94 -3.10
C VAL A 292 24.68 17.81 -2.08
N ILE A 293 25.82 17.15 -1.92
CA ILE A 293 26.01 16.03 -0.99
C ILE A 293 26.59 16.55 0.33
N PRO A 294 25.86 16.45 1.45
CA PRO A 294 26.40 16.83 2.75
C PRO A 294 27.44 15.82 3.25
N GLN A 295 28.57 16.35 3.71
CA GLN A 295 29.60 15.62 4.43
C GLN A 295 29.90 16.30 5.77
N ILE A 296 29.80 15.55 6.86
CA ILE A 296 30.14 15.97 8.22
C ILE A 296 31.16 14.98 8.77
N ASP A 297 32.37 15.44 9.08
CA ASP A 297 33.51 14.58 9.38
C ASP A 297 33.70 13.51 8.27
N ASP A 298 33.72 12.23 8.66
CA ASP A 298 33.76 11.08 7.74
C ASP A 298 32.37 10.55 7.36
N ARG A 299 31.29 11.23 7.73
CA ARG A 299 29.92 10.79 7.42
C ARG A 299 29.37 11.53 6.21
N VAL A 300 28.92 10.76 5.23
CA VAL A 300 28.35 11.25 3.96
C VAL A 300 26.88 10.88 3.89
N ILE A 301 26.00 11.85 3.62
CA ILE A 301 24.56 11.63 3.47
C ILE A 301 24.23 11.43 1.99
N LEU A 302 23.70 10.26 1.63
CA LEU A 302 23.45 9.87 0.24
C LEU A 302 22.01 10.13 -0.22
N MET A 303 21.12 10.55 0.66
CA MET A 303 19.73 10.88 0.29
C MET A 303 19.61 11.84 -0.92
N PRO A 304 20.45 12.90 -1.06
CA PRO A 304 20.43 13.76 -2.25
C PRO A 304 20.67 13.02 -3.56
N LEU A 305 21.52 12.00 -3.57
CA LEU A 305 21.78 11.19 -4.76
C LEU A 305 20.69 10.16 -5.00
N TRP A 306 20.16 9.55 -3.95
CA TRP A 306 19.09 8.54 -4.03
C TRP A 306 17.82 9.06 -4.72
N ILE A 307 17.55 10.36 -4.63
CA ILE A 307 16.38 10.99 -5.25
C ILE A 307 16.57 11.36 -6.73
N THR A 308 17.79 11.21 -7.27
CA THR A 308 18.14 11.43 -8.68
C THR A 308 18.24 10.12 -9.44
N ALA A 309 18.03 10.11 -10.76
CA ALA A 309 18.02 8.88 -11.52
C ALA A 309 19.40 8.20 -11.61
N ASN A 310 20.43 8.98 -11.92
CA ASN A 310 21.79 8.47 -12.04
C ASN A 310 22.34 8.08 -10.66
N GLY A 311 22.04 8.87 -9.63
CA GLY A 311 22.40 8.52 -8.24
C GLY A 311 21.71 7.24 -7.78
N HIS A 312 20.39 7.12 -7.94
CA HIS A 312 19.68 5.88 -7.59
C HIS A 312 20.28 4.66 -8.29
N SER A 313 20.59 4.76 -9.58
CA SER A 313 21.15 3.65 -10.37
C SER A 313 22.54 3.23 -9.87
N ILE A 314 23.45 4.20 -9.68
CA ILE A 314 24.82 3.94 -9.20
C ILE A 314 24.80 3.41 -7.77
N LEU A 315 24.03 4.05 -6.87
CA LEU A 315 23.98 3.65 -5.47
C LEU A 315 23.33 2.28 -5.28
N SER A 316 22.33 1.93 -6.08
CA SER A 316 21.74 0.59 -6.11
C SER A 316 22.75 -0.46 -6.58
N ALA A 317 23.50 -0.17 -7.65
CA ALA A 317 24.52 -1.07 -8.18
C ALA A 317 25.69 -1.29 -7.20
N LEU A 318 25.96 -0.31 -6.33
CA LEU A 318 26.96 -0.40 -5.27
C LEU A 318 26.40 -0.95 -3.94
N GLU A 319 25.10 -1.31 -3.91
CA GLU A 319 24.40 -1.83 -2.72
C GLU A 319 24.54 -0.92 -1.49
N LEU A 320 24.45 0.39 -1.69
CA LEU A 320 24.66 1.38 -0.62
C LEU A 320 23.39 1.67 0.18
N GLY A 321 23.57 2.16 1.39
CA GLY A 321 22.49 2.69 2.22
C GLY A 321 22.28 4.20 2.04
N LEU A 322 21.56 4.81 2.98
CA LEU A 322 21.35 6.27 3.02
C LEU A 322 22.58 7.07 3.47
N ARG A 323 23.60 6.39 3.98
CA ARG A 323 24.81 7.00 4.52
C ARG A 323 26.03 6.17 4.14
N THR A 324 27.18 6.83 4.02
CA THR A 324 28.47 6.19 3.77
C THR A 324 29.62 7.00 4.35
N ASN A 325 30.87 6.67 3.99
CA ASN A 325 32.09 7.38 4.38
C ASN A 325 32.83 8.04 3.20
N SER A 326 33.88 8.80 3.51
CA SER A 326 34.67 9.55 2.53
C SER A 326 35.35 8.65 1.49
N ASN A 327 35.79 7.45 1.88
CA ASN A 327 36.44 6.50 0.98
C ASN A 327 35.47 5.97 -0.07
N VAL A 328 34.26 5.58 0.36
CA VAL A 328 33.21 5.12 -0.56
C VAL A 328 32.69 6.28 -1.42
N LEU A 329 32.62 7.51 -0.89
CA LEU A 329 32.30 8.69 -1.68
C LEU A 329 33.26 8.90 -2.85
N GLN A 330 34.54 8.57 -2.69
CA GLN A 330 35.50 8.63 -3.80
C GLN A 330 35.17 7.62 -4.91
N ILE A 331 34.76 6.40 -4.54
CA ILE A 331 34.31 5.38 -5.50
C ILE A 331 33.05 5.86 -6.25
N ILE A 332 32.11 6.49 -5.54
CA ILE A 332 30.90 7.07 -6.14
C ILE A 332 31.30 8.15 -7.16
N ARG A 333 32.20 9.07 -6.79
CA ARG A 333 32.71 10.11 -7.70
C ARG A 333 33.34 9.53 -8.96
N GLU A 334 34.12 8.46 -8.85
CA GLU A 334 34.70 7.78 -10.01
C GLU A 334 33.63 7.20 -10.95
N GLN A 335 32.48 6.74 -10.43
CA GLN A 335 31.38 6.28 -11.30
C GLN A 335 30.71 7.45 -12.03
N PHE A 336 30.50 8.58 -11.35
CA PHE A 336 29.92 9.78 -11.98
C PHE A 336 30.86 10.42 -13.00
N ALA A 337 32.17 10.41 -12.75
CA ALA A 337 33.16 10.90 -13.70
C ALA A 337 33.13 10.13 -15.04
N LYS A 338 32.80 8.83 -15.03
CA LYS A 338 32.61 8.05 -16.27
C LYS A 338 31.39 8.48 -17.10
N LEU A 339 30.47 9.23 -16.50
CA LEU A 339 29.28 9.79 -17.14
C LEU A 339 29.46 11.28 -17.48
N ASP A 340 30.68 11.80 -17.36
CA ASP A 340 31.00 13.24 -17.48
C ASP A 340 30.19 14.11 -16.51
N GLN A 341 29.91 13.59 -15.31
CA GLN A 341 29.20 14.31 -14.24
C GLN A 341 30.10 14.51 -13.02
N GLU A 342 30.12 15.74 -12.49
CA GLU A 342 30.84 16.06 -11.27
C GLU A 342 29.91 16.16 -10.06
N LEU A 343 30.37 15.68 -8.90
CA LEU A 343 29.60 15.73 -7.65
C LEU A 343 30.02 16.88 -6.76
N HIS A 344 29.05 17.71 -6.39
CA HIS A 344 29.26 18.80 -5.43
C HIS A 344 29.08 18.31 -3.99
N VAL A 345 30.12 18.49 -3.17
CA VAL A 345 30.13 18.05 -1.77
C VAL A 345 30.24 19.27 -0.86
N LEU A 346 29.29 19.42 0.06
CA LEU A 346 29.30 20.46 1.08
C LEU A 346 29.87 19.90 2.37
N ARG A 347 31.06 20.37 2.74
CA ARG A 347 31.74 20.00 3.99
C ARG A 347 31.38 20.96 5.11
N ASP A 348 30.98 20.41 6.26
CA ASP A 348 30.75 21.14 7.51
C ASP A 348 29.82 22.36 7.38
N GLY A 349 28.91 22.32 6.40
CA GLY A 349 27.91 23.34 6.13
C GLY A 349 26.53 22.98 6.68
N PRO A 350 25.61 23.96 6.80
CA PRO A 350 24.25 23.68 7.23
C PRO A 350 23.55 22.76 6.23
N ILE A 351 23.00 21.63 6.71
CA ILE A 351 22.13 20.78 5.91
C ILE A 351 20.84 21.56 5.66
N LYS A 352 20.65 22.10 4.45
CA LYS A 352 19.36 22.64 4.01
C LYS A 352 18.49 21.51 3.45
N ASP A 353 17.19 21.55 3.72
CA ASP A 353 16.22 20.55 3.26
C ASP A 353 16.04 20.50 1.73
N SER A 354 16.51 21.52 1.01
CA SER A 354 16.53 21.54 -0.45
C SER A 354 17.79 20.82 -0.96
N TYR A 355 17.70 19.52 -1.19
CA TYR A 355 18.75 18.71 -1.84
C TYR A 355 18.94 19.05 -3.34
N GLY A 356 18.62 20.28 -3.76
CA GLY A 356 18.66 20.73 -5.16
C GLY A 356 17.51 20.25 -6.04
N LEU A 357 16.83 19.16 -5.67
CA LEU A 357 15.72 18.58 -6.44
C LEU A 357 14.34 18.99 -5.91
N GLU A 358 13.51 19.55 -6.81
CA GLU A 358 12.09 19.81 -6.54
C GLU A 358 11.32 18.49 -6.54
N CYS A 359 10.90 18.04 -5.36
CA CYS A 359 10.13 16.80 -5.20
C CYS A 359 9.33 16.83 -3.89
N THR A 360 8.25 16.05 -3.85
CA THR A 360 7.36 15.98 -2.70
C THR A 360 8.00 15.19 -1.55
N LEU A 361 7.48 15.39 -0.34
CA LEU A 361 7.84 14.57 0.82
C LEU A 361 7.49 13.08 0.58
N SER A 362 6.41 12.81 -0.17
CA SER A 362 5.93 11.47 -0.50
C SER A 362 6.99 10.68 -1.28
N TYR A 363 7.53 11.31 -2.32
CA TYR A 363 8.61 10.74 -3.13
C TYR A 363 9.89 10.45 -2.33
N ARG A 364 10.36 11.44 -1.55
CA ARG A 364 11.55 11.26 -0.70
C ARG A 364 11.35 10.13 0.30
N ARG A 365 10.18 10.08 0.94
CA ARG A 365 9.83 9.05 1.93
C ARG A 365 9.80 7.66 1.31
N HIS A 366 9.21 7.51 0.12
CA HIS A 366 9.21 6.26 -0.64
C HIS A 366 10.62 5.75 -0.93
N ILE A 367 11.49 6.62 -1.45
CA ILE A 367 12.89 6.24 -1.74
C ILE A 367 13.62 5.82 -0.47
N ALA A 368 13.48 6.58 0.61
CA ALA A 368 14.10 6.23 1.89
C ALA A 368 13.64 4.85 2.41
N GLN A 369 12.36 4.51 2.23
CA GLN A 369 11.79 3.22 2.63
C GLN A 369 12.31 2.06 1.80
N ILE A 370 12.33 2.19 0.47
CA ILE A 370 12.88 1.16 -0.41
C ILE A 370 14.36 0.93 -0.10
N VAL A 371 15.14 2.01 0.05
CA VAL A 371 16.56 1.90 0.37
C VAL A 371 16.73 1.18 1.71
N GLN A 372 15.97 1.53 2.75
CA GLN A 372 16.04 0.88 4.06
C GLN A 372 15.65 -0.60 4.03
N HIS A 373 14.64 -0.96 3.24
CA HIS A 373 14.17 -2.34 3.12
C HIS A 373 15.15 -3.22 2.32
N ASN A 374 15.76 -2.66 1.29
CA ASN A 374 16.70 -3.37 0.41
C ASN A 374 18.16 -3.35 0.91
N GLN A 375 18.46 -2.79 2.09
CA GLN A 375 19.85 -2.73 2.55
C GLN A 375 20.37 -4.15 2.81
N PRO A 376 21.51 -4.54 2.21
CA PRO A 376 22.28 -5.63 2.80
C PRO A 376 22.70 -5.23 4.23
N PRO A 377 22.90 -6.19 5.15
CA PRO A 377 23.44 -5.89 6.47
C PRO A 377 24.71 -5.03 6.31
N PRO A 378 24.88 -3.95 7.10
CA PRO A 378 25.83 -2.89 6.80
C PRO A 378 27.25 -3.43 6.65
N ARG A 379 27.77 -3.46 5.40
CA ARG A 379 29.19 -3.76 5.13
C ARG A 379 30.10 -2.60 5.53
N TYR A 380 29.56 -1.37 5.56
CA TYR A 380 30.29 -0.19 5.99
C TYR A 380 29.42 0.70 6.88
N ILE A 381 29.85 0.80 8.14
CA ILE A 381 29.37 1.61 9.28
C ILE A 381 28.40 0.91 10.25
N SER A 382 29.06 0.43 11.32
CA SER A 382 28.64 0.14 12.68
C SER A 382 27.35 0.83 13.17
N SER A 383 26.46 -0.01 13.67
CA SER A 383 25.26 0.19 14.47
C SER A 383 25.44 0.93 15.81
N ARG A 384 26.28 1.98 15.90
CA ARG A 384 26.44 2.75 17.15
C ARG A 384 26.41 4.26 16.93
N LYS A 385 25.18 4.78 16.88
CA LYS A 385 24.59 5.78 17.80
C LYS A 385 23.55 6.63 17.05
N LEU A 386 22.32 6.48 17.53
CA LEU A 386 21.15 7.33 17.33
C LEU A 386 21.49 8.81 17.47
#